data_AF-A0A1E3BMN1-F1
#
_entry.id   AF-A0A1E3BMN1-F1
#
_cell.length_a   1.000
_cell.length_b   1.000
_cell.length_c   1.000
_cell.angle_alpha   90.00
_cell.angle_beta   90.00
_cell.angle_gamma   90.00
#
_symmetry.space_group_name_H-M   'P 1'
#
loop_
_entity.id
_entity.type
_entity.pdbx_description
1 polymer ?
#
loop_
_entity_poly.entity_id
_entity_poly.type
_entity_poly.pdbx_seq_one_letter_code
_entity_poly.pdbx_strand_id
1 'polypeptide(L)'
;MVRTLLEREGLPQDRKLADAQSGLHGAAWRGYTTILDILLGIDGVDVYGKDEEGYTALFLAARWGREATVELLVDKYGANPEVGNGDMEWTSLHGAVIFKEPATARMLLARGANPNCRDSRGRTPLSWATVDIDIQDIEGRAPLVWALMSALYLVHAPEMVDKYEAGVQLLLEKGARVDSRDEPGRTPIFYAAMMKRAALVQMLLEKGAEPDCKDTDSRTPLSYAVEPFNVTWLAEY
;
A
#
# COMPACT_ATOMS: atom_id res chain seq x y z
N MET A 1 22.38 -11.07 -31.55
CA MET A 1 20.94 -11.04 -31.85
C MET A 1 20.35 -9.64 -31.65
N VAL A 2 20.24 -9.11 -30.42
CA VAL A 2 19.65 -7.76 -30.20
C VAL A 2 20.40 -6.65 -30.95
N ARG A 3 21.73 -6.55 -30.84
CA ARG A 3 22.54 -5.60 -31.64
C ARG A 3 22.29 -5.76 -33.15
N THR A 4 22.33 -7.00 -33.64
CA THR A 4 22.11 -7.35 -35.04
C THR A 4 20.73 -6.90 -35.56
N LEU A 5 19.69 -6.96 -34.73
CA LEU A 5 18.34 -6.50 -35.10
C LEU A 5 18.21 -4.98 -35.09
N LEU A 6 18.92 -4.31 -34.18
CA LEU A 6 18.92 -2.84 -34.03
C LEU A 6 19.90 -2.12 -34.97
N GLU A 7 20.86 -2.86 -35.55
CA GLU A 7 21.86 -2.38 -36.51
C GLU A 7 21.54 -2.80 -37.96
N ARG A 8 20.36 -3.40 -38.21
CA ARG A 8 19.97 -3.82 -39.56
C ARG A 8 19.83 -2.62 -40.49
N GLU A 9 20.38 -2.73 -41.70
CA GLU A 9 20.27 -1.68 -42.73
C GLU A 9 18.79 -1.38 -43.05
N GLY A 10 18.47 -0.09 -43.14
CA GLY A 10 17.11 0.38 -43.47
C GLY A 10 16.13 0.49 -42.30
N LEU A 11 16.53 0.22 -41.06
CA LEU A 11 15.69 0.53 -39.89
C LEU A 11 15.75 2.04 -39.61
N PRO A 12 14.62 2.76 -39.64
CA PRO A 12 14.62 4.19 -39.35
C PRO A 12 14.85 4.43 -37.85
N GLN A 13 15.53 5.54 -37.52
CA GLN A 13 16.04 5.82 -36.17
C GLN A 13 14.91 5.95 -35.13
N ASP A 14 13.76 6.48 -35.54
CA ASP A 14 12.52 6.58 -34.74
C ASP A 14 11.97 5.20 -34.35
N ARG A 15 11.96 4.25 -35.29
CA ARG A 15 11.54 2.87 -35.03
C ARG A 15 12.52 2.15 -34.12
N LYS A 16 13.82 2.35 -34.33
CA LYS A 16 14.88 1.82 -33.47
C LYS A 16 14.70 2.29 -32.03
N LEU A 17 14.39 3.57 -31.84
CA LEU A 17 14.13 4.15 -30.54
C LEU A 17 12.87 3.56 -29.88
N ALA A 18 11.76 3.47 -30.63
CA ALA A 18 10.52 2.89 -30.13
C ALA A 18 10.68 1.42 -29.71
N ASP A 19 11.33 0.60 -30.56
CA ASP A 19 11.58 -0.81 -30.26
C ASP A 19 12.53 -0.98 -29.05
N ALA A 20 13.52 -0.08 -28.93
CA ALA A 20 14.44 -0.08 -27.78
C ALA A 20 13.74 0.32 -26.47
N GLN A 21 12.86 1.32 -26.52
CA GLN A 21 12.09 1.76 -25.37
C GLN A 21 11.14 0.66 -24.88
N SER A 22 10.39 0.01 -25.76
CA SER A 22 9.51 -1.11 -25.39
C SER A 22 10.29 -2.34 -24.92
N GLY A 23 11.47 -2.58 -25.49
CA GLY A 23 12.35 -3.68 -25.08
C GLY A 23 13.00 -3.48 -23.71
N LEU A 24 13.09 -2.24 -23.23
CA LEU A 24 13.77 -1.88 -21.99
C LEU A 24 13.08 -2.50 -20.77
N HIS A 25 11.76 -2.36 -20.67
CA HIS A 25 10.95 -2.93 -19.59
C HIS A 25 11.03 -4.46 -19.55
N GLY A 26 10.96 -5.10 -20.72
CA GLY A 26 11.09 -6.55 -20.85
C GLY A 26 12.48 -7.07 -20.44
N ALA A 27 13.54 -6.34 -20.80
CA ALA A 27 14.90 -6.66 -20.36
C ALA A 27 15.08 -6.47 -18.85
N ALA A 28 14.49 -5.42 -18.29
CA ALA A 28 14.55 -5.14 -16.86
C ALA A 28 13.81 -6.20 -16.02
N TRP A 29 12.59 -6.56 -16.45
CA TRP A 29 11.78 -7.61 -15.85
C TRP A 29 12.51 -8.97 -15.78
N ARG A 30 13.18 -9.35 -16.87
CA ARG A 30 13.91 -10.63 -16.96
C ARG A 30 15.31 -10.60 -16.38
N GLY A 31 15.84 -9.42 -16.04
CA GLY A 31 17.19 -9.28 -15.52
C GLY A 31 18.30 -9.37 -16.58
N TYR A 32 18.00 -9.06 -17.83
CA TYR A 32 18.95 -9.17 -18.95
C TYR A 32 19.86 -7.95 -19.04
N THR A 33 20.85 -7.86 -18.13
CA THR A 33 21.77 -6.72 -18.01
C THR A 33 22.48 -6.38 -19.33
N THR A 34 22.99 -7.38 -20.07
CA THR A 34 23.65 -7.14 -21.37
C THR A 34 22.71 -6.53 -22.40
N ILE A 35 21.45 -6.98 -22.44
CA ILE A 35 20.45 -6.43 -23.38
C ILE A 35 20.09 -5.02 -22.94
N LEU A 36 19.86 -4.81 -21.65
CA LEU A 36 19.51 -3.51 -21.09
C LEU A 36 20.62 -2.47 -21.34
N ASP A 37 21.88 -2.87 -21.22
CA ASP A 37 23.05 -2.05 -21.54
C ASP A 37 23.12 -1.65 -23.02
N ILE A 38 22.78 -2.59 -23.93
CA ILE A 38 22.67 -2.31 -25.36
C ILE A 38 21.55 -1.31 -25.65
N LEU A 39 20.39 -1.48 -25.02
CA LEU A 39 19.22 -0.64 -25.25
C LEU A 39 19.45 0.79 -24.74
N LEU A 40 19.92 0.95 -23.50
CA LEU A 40 20.22 2.27 -22.93
C LEU A 40 21.43 2.95 -23.56
N GLY A 41 22.27 2.21 -24.29
CA GLY A 41 23.34 2.77 -25.11
C GLY A 41 22.87 3.40 -26.43
N ILE A 42 21.57 3.35 -26.75
CA ILE A 42 21.00 3.99 -27.93
C ILE A 42 20.62 5.42 -27.59
N ASP A 43 21.14 6.38 -28.36
CA ASP A 43 20.83 7.80 -28.20
C ASP A 43 19.31 8.03 -28.25
N GLY A 44 18.80 8.68 -27.20
CA GLY A 44 17.41 9.06 -27.04
C GLY A 44 16.54 8.10 -26.24
N VAL A 45 17.04 6.93 -25.84
CA VAL A 45 16.28 6.02 -24.95
C VAL A 45 16.12 6.65 -23.56
N ASP A 46 14.89 6.73 -23.10
CA ASP A 46 14.57 7.31 -21.79
C ASP A 46 14.60 6.23 -20.70
N VAL A 47 15.56 6.38 -19.77
CA VAL A 47 15.68 5.51 -18.59
C VAL A 47 14.47 5.63 -17.65
N TYR A 48 13.76 6.77 -17.70
CA TYR A 48 12.55 7.05 -16.94
C TYR A 48 11.27 6.70 -17.69
N GLY A 49 11.39 6.20 -18.92
CA GLY A 49 10.25 5.88 -19.75
C GLY A 49 9.36 4.83 -19.08
N LYS A 50 8.06 5.10 -19.09
CA LYS A 50 7.04 4.21 -18.53
C LYS A 50 6.49 3.29 -19.61
N ASP A 51 6.17 2.05 -19.24
CA ASP A 51 5.44 1.13 -20.11
C ASP A 51 3.95 1.49 -20.16
N GLU A 52 3.16 0.68 -20.89
CA GLU A 52 1.70 0.85 -21.01
C GLU A 52 0.97 0.75 -19.66
N GLU A 53 1.58 0.11 -18.67
CA GLU A 53 1.05 -0.02 -17.30
C GLU A 53 1.56 1.10 -16.36
N GLY A 54 2.38 2.02 -16.87
CA GLY A 54 2.91 3.15 -16.11
C GLY A 54 4.15 2.84 -15.27
N TYR A 55 4.85 1.73 -15.51
CA TYR A 55 6.03 1.30 -14.77
C TYR A 55 7.33 1.65 -15.48
N THR A 56 8.33 2.08 -14.71
CA THR A 56 9.71 2.27 -15.14
C THR A 56 10.47 0.94 -15.16
N ALA A 57 11.54 0.89 -15.94
CA ALA A 57 12.46 -0.25 -15.97
C ALA A 57 13.04 -0.55 -14.58
N LEU A 58 13.35 0.49 -13.79
CA LEU A 58 13.89 0.33 -12.43
C LEU A 58 12.87 -0.30 -11.49
N PHE A 59 11.60 0.12 -11.54
CA PHE A 59 10.53 -0.47 -10.74
C PHE A 59 10.35 -1.96 -11.05
N LEU A 60 10.36 -2.34 -12.34
CA LEU A 60 10.26 -3.75 -12.74
C LEU A 60 11.46 -4.56 -12.26
N ALA A 61 12.68 -4.04 -12.39
CA ALA A 61 13.86 -4.72 -11.86
C ALA A 61 13.77 -4.92 -10.34
N ALA A 62 13.29 -3.90 -9.60
CA ALA A 62 13.12 -3.94 -8.15
C ALA A 62 12.04 -4.94 -7.70
N ARG A 63 10.89 -4.93 -8.39
CA ARG A 63 9.74 -5.81 -8.14
C ARG A 63 10.09 -7.31 -8.24
N TRP A 64 11.04 -7.66 -9.09
CA TRP A 64 11.41 -9.06 -9.37
C TRP A 64 12.80 -9.44 -8.85
N GLY A 65 13.38 -8.63 -7.95
CA GLY A 65 14.64 -8.95 -7.30
C GLY A 65 15.85 -9.00 -8.23
N ARG A 66 15.84 -8.22 -9.33
CA ARG A 66 16.92 -8.22 -10.34
C ARG A 66 18.07 -7.32 -9.88
N GLU A 67 18.83 -7.79 -8.90
CA GLU A 67 19.89 -7.00 -8.26
C GLU A 67 20.89 -6.40 -9.26
N ALA A 68 21.47 -7.21 -10.13
CA ALA A 68 22.43 -6.72 -11.14
C ALA A 68 21.83 -5.68 -12.10
N THR A 69 20.54 -5.76 -12.39
CA THR A 69 19.84 -4.78 -13.23
C THR A 69 19.59 -3.48 -12.48
N VAL A 70 19.18 -3.55 -11.21
CA VAL A 70 18.98 -2.36 -10.37
C VAL A 70 20.30 -1.64 -10.16
N GLU A 71 21.38 -2.37 -9.87
CA GLU A 71 22.74 -1.82 -9.80
C GLU A 71 23.11 -1.08 -11.08
N LEU A 72 22.95 -1.72 -12.24
CA LEU A 72 23.29 -1.12 -13.52
C LEU A 72 22.43 0.12 -13.83
N LEU A 73 21.12 0.08 -13.56
CA LEU A 73 20.23 1.22 -13.81
C LEU A 73 20.56 2.42 -12.92
N VAL A 74 20.81 2.20 -11.63
CA VAL A 74 21.05 3.30 -10.69
C VAL A 74 22.48 3.83 -10.78
N ASP A 75 23.49 2.95 -10.86
CA ASP A 75 24.89 3.38 -10.79
C ASP A 75 25.43 3.86 -12.13
N LYS A 76 25.08 3.19 -13.23
CA LYS A 76 25.59 3.55 -14.56
C LYS A 76 24.73 4.59 -15.26
N TYR A 77 23.40 4.47 -15.15
CA TYR A 77 22.46 5.31 -15.87
C TYR A 77 21.76 6.35 -14.99
N GLY A 78 22.04 6.38 -13.69
CA GLY A 78 21.51 7.40 -12.78
C GLY A 78 20.00 7.33 -12.57
N ALA A 79 19.39 6.16 -12.72
CA ALA A 79 17.95 6.00 -12.57
C ALA A 79 17.51 6.34 -11.14
N ASN A 80 16.62 7.32 -11.00
CA ASN A 80 16.06 7.75 -9.73
C ASN A 80 15.03 6.72 -9.19
N PRO A 81 15.25 6.10 -8.00
CA PRO A 81 14.32 5.13 -7.42
C PRO A 81 13.00 5.74 -6.93
N GLU A 82 12.94 7.07 -6.77
CA GLU A 82 11.78 7.82 -6.28
C GLU A 82 10.74 8.13 -7.36
N VAL A 83 10.98 7.74 -8.62
CA VAL A 83 9.99 7.93 -9.67
C VAL A 83 8.75 7.09 -9.35
N GLY A 84 7.60 7.76 -9.20
CA GLY A 84 6.31 7.12 -8.95
C GLY A 84 5.78 6.41 -10.19
N ASN A 85 5.25 5.21 -10.00
CA ASN A 85 4.80 4.31 -11.05
C ASN A 85 3.31 3.96 -10.93
N GLY A 86 2.63 3.86 -12.07
CA GLY A 86 1.19 3.58 -12.17
C GLY A 86 0.30 4.58 -11.41
N ASP A 87 -0.98 4.23 -11.25
CA ASP A 87 -1.97 5.05 -10.53
C ASP A 87 -1.70 5.18 -9.02
N MET A 88 -0.92 4.23 -8.50
CA MET A 88 -0.58 4.17 -7.08
C MET A 88 0.64 5.02 -6.73
N GLU A 89 1.33 5.61 -7.71
CA GLU A 89 2.58 6.34 -7.53
C GLU A 89 3.66 5.54 -6.78
N TRP A 90 3.69 4.21 -6.96
CA TRP A 90 4.65 3.37 -6.26
C TRP A 90 6.08 3.66 -6.69
N THR A 91 6.98 3.83 -5.74
CA THR A 91 8.42 3.93 -6.00
C THR A 91 9.04 2.54 -6.20
N SER A 92 10.29 2.49 -6.66
CA SER A 92 11.02 1.21 -6.81
C SER A 92 11.17 0.47 -5.47
N LEU A 93 11.23 1.20 -4.35
CA LEU A 93 11.28 0.62 -3.01
C LEU A 93 9.95 -0.04 -2.60
N HIS A 94 8.79 0.52 -3.01
CA HIS A 94 7.51 -0.16 -2.82
C HIS A 94 7.50 -1.53 -3.50
N GLY A 95 7.98 -1.61 -4.74
CA GLY A 95 8.10 -2.86 -5.48
C GLY A 95 8.97 -3.89 -4.75
N ALA A 96 10.18 -3.52 -4.32
CA ALA A 96 11.05 -4.45 -3.61
C ALA A 96 10.45 -4.95 -2.28
N VAL A 97 9.75 -4.08 -1.55
CA VAL A 97 9.19 -4.40 -0.24
C VAL A 97 7.90 -5.24 -0.34
N ILE A 98 6.97 -4.87 -1.22
CA ILE A 98 5.70 -5.59 -1.46
C ILE A 98 5.97 -7.04 -1.90
N PHE A 99 6.93 -7.21 -2.81
CA PHE A 99 7.25 -8.50 -3.41
C PHE A 99 8.29 -9.29 -2.61
N LYS A 100 8.66 -8.82 -1.40
CA LYS A 100 9.52 -9.51 -0.43
C LYS A 100 10.92 -9.78 -0.97
N GLU A 101 11.53 -8.77 -1.58
CA GLU A 101 12.89 -8.80 -2.12
C GLU A 101 13.87 -8.02 -1.21
N PRO A 102 14.33 -8.60 -0.08
CA PRO A 102 15.06 -7.86 0.94
C PRO A 102 16.45 -7.40 0.48
N ALA A 103 17.11 -8.16 -0.41
CA ALA A 103 18.41 -7.78 -0.94
C ALA A 103 18.30 -6.56 -1.84
N THR A 104 17.31 -6.54 -2.72
CA THR A 104 17.03 -5.40 -3.60
C THR A 104 16.56 -4.17 -2.82
N ALA A 105 15.73 -4.35 -1.79
CA ALA A 105 15.32 -3.26 -0.90
C ALA A 105 16.53 -2.62 -0.18
N ARG A 106 17.43 -3.44 0.38
CA ARG A 106 18.68 -2.95 0.99
C ARG A 106 19.54 -2.19 -0.02
N MET A 107 19.60 -2.68 -1.24
CA MET A 107 20.40 -2.08 -2.30
C MET A 107 19.86 -0.72 -2.75
N LEU A 108 18.54 -0.57 -2.83
CA LEU A 108 17.88 0.71 -3.11
C LEU A 108 18.07 1.71 -1.97
N LEU A 109 17.95 1.26 -0.71
CA LEU A 109 18.21 2.10 0.47
C LEU A 109 19.67 2.59 0.52
N ALA A 110 20.62 1.71 0.20
CA ALA A 110 22.03 2.08 0.12
C ALA A 110 22.33 3.13 -0.97
N ARG A 111 21.44 3.23 -1.97
CA ARG A 111 21.52 4.20 -3.09
C ARG A 111 20.59 5.39 -2.91
N GLY A 112 20.13 5.64 -1.68
CA GLY A 112 19.40 6.85 -1.32
C GLY A 112 17.89 6.80 -1.57
N ALA A 113 17.30 5.63 -1.81
CA ALA A 113 15.85 5.50 -1.83
C ALA A 113 15.25 5.89 -0.47
N ASN A 114 14.17 6.66 -0.47
CA ASN A 114 13.54 7.14 0.75
C ASN A 114 12.67 6.02 1.35
N PRO A 115 12.99 5.49 2.54
CA PRO A 115 12.17 4.47 3.21
C PRO A 115 10.77 4.98 3.58
N ASN A 116 10.59 6.29 3.68
CA ASN A 116 9.35 6.96 4.04
C ASN A 116 8.66 7.61 2.83
N CYS A 117 9.01 7.20 1.59
CA CYS A 117 8.26 7.65 0.41
C CYS A 117 6.78 7.26 0.56
N ARG A 118 5.89 8.10 0.01
CA ARG A 118 4.44 7.91 0.13
C ARG A 118 3.84 7.62 -1.23
N ASP A 119 3.00 6.61 -1.30
CA ASP A 119 2.15 6.31 -2.45
C ASP A 119 0.97 7.31 -2.55
N SER A 120 0.15 7.20 -3.59
CA SER A 120 -1.01 8.10 -3.81
C SER A 120 -2.07 8.04 -2.70
N ARG A 121 -1.99 7.05 -1.80
CA ARG A 121 -2.83 6.90 -0.61
C ARG A 121 -2.09 7.25 0.70
N GLY A 122 -0.91 7.85 0.61
CA GLY A 122 -0.11 8.24 1.77
C GLY A 122 0.65 7.09 2.45
N ARG A 123 0.66 5.89 1.87
CA ARG A 123 1.29 4.70 2.45
C ARG A 123 2.76 4.62 2.13
N THR A 124 3.54 4.09 3.07
CA THR A 124 4.97 3.82 2.91
C THR A 124 5.23 2.41 2.36
N PRO A 125 6.42 2.12 1.79
CA PRO A 125 6.82 0.77 1.44
C PRO A 125 6.64 -0.21 2.59
N LEU A 126 7.01 0.20 3.82
CA LEU A 126 6.87 -0.64 5.00
C LEU A 126 5.41 -0.95 5.34
N SER A 127 4.52 0.04 5.25
CA SER A 127 3.07 -0.15 5.49
C SER A 127 2.39 -1.11 4.49
N TRP A 128 3.05 -1.44 3.38
CA TRP A 128 2.61 -2.48 2.46
C TRP A 128 3.18 -3.86 2.79
N ALA A 129 4.37 -3.94 3.40
CA ALA A 129 4.97 -5.20 3.87
C ALA A 129 4.35 -5.69 5.19
N THR A 130 3.87 -4.77 6.01
CA THR A 130 2.99 -5.07 7.13
C THR A 130 1.55 -4.93 6.64
N VAL A 131 0.62 -5.76 7.10
CA VAL A 131 -0.77 -5.28 7.17
C VAL A 131 -0.69 -4.17 8.20
N ASP A 132 -0.60 -2.91 7.76
CA ASP A 132 -0.72 -1.80 8.70
C ASP A 132 -2.11 -1.90 9.29
N ILE A 133 -2.14 -2.49 10.48
CA ILE A 133 -3.36 -2.87 11.17
C ILE A 133 -4.12 -1.64 11.67
N ASP A 134 -3.42 -0.50 11.73
CA ASP A 134 -3.92 0.79 12.15
C ASP A 134 -4.08 1.76 10.96
N ILE A 135 -3.95 1.26 9.72
CA ILE A 135 -4.12 2.09 8.53
C ILE A 135 -5.47 2.79 8.56
N GLN A 136 -5.47 4.12 8.43
CA GLN A 136 -6.70 4.89 8.40
C GLN A 136 -7.16 5.09 6.96
N ASP A 137 -8.47 4.95 6.72
CA ASP A 137 -9.09 5.37 5.47
C ASP A 137 -9.22 6.90 5.37
N ILE A 138 -9.85 7.38 4.30
CA ILE A 138 -10.07 8.82 4.07
C ILE A 138 -10.89 9.50 5.18
N GLU A 139 -11.64 8.73 5.98
CA GLU A 139 -12.46 9.22 7.10
C GLU A 139 -11.80 8.89 8.46
N GLY A 140 -10.50 8.57 8.46
CA GLY A 140 -9.72 8.34 9.67
C GLY A 140 -9.94 6.96 10.33
N ARG A 141 -10.70 6.04 9.72
CA ARG A 141 -11.07 4.77 10.36
C ARG A 141 -10.04 3.68 10.12
N ALA A 142 -9.65 3.01 11.21
CA ALA A 142 -8.78 1.83 11.18
C ALA A 142 -9.55 0.54 10.84
N PRO A 143 -8.89 -0.54 10.37
CA PRO A 143 -9.47 -1.87 10.17
C PRO A 143 -10.28 -2.39 11.37
N LEU A 144 -9.86 -2.05 12.59
CA LEU A 144 -10.58 -2.39 13.82
C LEU A 144 -11.98 -1.75 13.87
N VAL A 145 -12.11 -0.49 13.44
CA VAL A 145 -13.39 0.22 13.34
C VAL A 145 -14.27 -0.41 12.26
N TRP A 146 -13.70 -0.77 11.11
CA TRP A 146 -14.43 -1.46 10.04
C TRP A 146 -14.99 -2.83 10.47
N ALA A 147 -14.23 -3.59 11.25
CA ALA A 147 -14.69 -4.87 11.80
C ALA A 147 -15.89 -4.68 12.75
N LEU A 148 -15.87 -3.63 13.57
CA LEU A 148 -16.98 -3.26 14.46
C LEU A 148 -18.20 -2.74 13.68
N MET A 149 -17.99 -1.90 12.67
CA MET A 149 -19.06 -1.39 11.80
C MET A 149 -19.68 -2.50 10.95
N SER A 150 -18.90 -3.45 10.44
CA SER A 150 -19.45 -4.58 9.66
C SER A 150 -20.44 -5.41 10.49
N ALA A 151 -20.17 -5.57 11.79
CA ALA A 151 -21.11 -6.19 12.72
C ALA A 151 -22.37 -5.33 12.99
N LEU A 152 -22.29 -4.01 12.79
CA LEU A 152 -23.42 -3.05 12.86
C LEU A 152 -24.28 -3.06 11.58
N TYR A 153 -23.71 -3.30 10.40
CA TYR A 153 -24.49 -3.38 9.14
C TYR A 153 -25.21 -4.72 8.95
N LEU A 154 -24.69 -5.80 9.54
CA LEU A 154 -25.22 -7.16 9.38
C LEU A 154 -26.01 -7.65 10.60
N VAL A 155 -26.72 -6.75 11.29
CA VAL A 155 -27.62 -7.08 12.42
C VAL A 155 -28.74 -8.08 12.04
N HIS A 156 -28.90 -8.37 10.74
CA HIS A 156 -29.87 -9.33 10.22
C HIS A 156 -29.33 -10.76 10.03
N ALA A 157 -28.04 -11.02 10.26
CA ALA A 157 -27.40 -12.33 10.10
C ALA A 157 -26.71 -12.79 11.40
N PRO A 158 -27.44 -13.39 12.36
CA PRO A 158 -26.88 -13.82 13.65
C PRO A 158 -25.75 -14.83 13.53
N GLU A 159 -25.74 -15.64 12.46
CA GLU A 159 -24.69 -16.64 12.16
C GLU A 159 -23.32 -16.05 11.83
N MET A 160 -23.24 -14.75 11.50
CA MET A 160 -21.97 -14.09 11.16
C MET A 160 -21.34 -13.34 12.34
N VAL A 161 -22.04 -13.22 13.47
CA VAL A 161 -21.58 -12.50 14.67
C VAL A 161 -20.25 -13.06 15.17
N ASP A 162 -20.16 -14.38 15.32
CA ASP A 162 -18.96 -15.08 15.80
C ASP A 162 -17.74 -14.81 14.90
N LYS A 163 -17.97 -14.66 13.59
CA LYS A 163 -16.93 -14.37 12.61
C LYS A 163 -16.40 -12.93 12.74
N TYR A 164 -17.26 -11.97 13.08
CA TYR A 164 -16.82 -10.58 13.32
C TYR A 164 -16.11 -10.44 14.66
N GLU A 165 -16.62 -11.07 15.72
CA GLU A 165 -15.93 -11.09 17.02
C GLU A 165 -14.55 -11.73 16.89
N ALA A 166 -14.43 -12.84 16.14
CA ALA A 166 -13.14 -13.44 15.81
C ALA A 166 -12.22 -12.50 15.01
N GLY A 167 -12.77 -11.70 14.09
CA GLY A 167 -12.03 -10.68 13.35
C GLY A 167 -11.50 -9.55 14.23
N VAL A 168 -12.34 -9.03 15.13
CA VAL A 168 -11.95 -8.01 16.13
C VAL A 168 -10.87 -8.56 17.06
N GLN A 169 -11.05 -9.79 17.57
CA GLN A 169 -10.08 -10.44 18.43
C GLN A 169 -8.72 -10.61 17.73
N LEU A 170 -8.72 -11.11 16.49
CA LEU A 170 -7.49 -11.26 15.71
C LEU A 170 -6.77 -9.92 15.52
N LEU A 171 -7.52 -8.84 15.26
CA LEU A 171 -6.92 -7.52 15.09
C LEU A 171 -6.28 -7.03 16.40
N LEU A 172 -6.96 -7.19 17.53
CA LEU A 172 -6.44 -6.82 18.84
C LEU A 172 -5.23 -7.68 19.26
N GLU A 173 -5.20 -8.98 18.91
CA GLU A 173 -4.05 -9.86 19.13
C GLU A 173 -2.84 -9.47 18.28
N LYS A 174 -3.07 -8.95 17.08
CA LYS A 174 -2.02 -8.46 16.17
C LYS A 174 -1.53 -7.06 16.53
N GLY A 175 -2.06 -6.44 17.60
CA GLY A 175 -1.59 -5.17 18.14
C GLY A 175 -2.30 -3.96 17.56
N ALA A 176 -3.53 -4.10 17.05
CA ALA A 176 -4.35 -2.95 16.64
C ALA A 176 -4.50 -1.94 17.77
N ARG A 177 -4.32 -0.66 17.45
CA ARG A 177 -4.50 0.46 18.36
C ARG A 177 -5.97 0.59 18.74
N VAL A 178 -6.22 0.39 20.03
CA VAL A 178 -7.57 0.31 20.61
C VAL A 178 -8.27 1.68 20.66
N ASP A 179 -7.50 2.77 20.72
CA ASP A 179 -8.00 4.15 20.79
C ASP A 179 -7.75 4.94 19.49
N SER A 180 -7.73 4.26 18.35
CA SER A 180 -7.69 4.93 17.04
C SER A 180 -8.96 5.77 16.85
N ARG A 181 -8.80 7.02 16.42
CA ARG A 181 -9.91 7.97 16.25
C ARG A 181 -10.25 8.14 14.77
N ASP A 182 -11.53 8.08 14.44
CA ASP A 182 -12.06 8.48 13.14
C ASP A 182 -12.18 10.02 13.04
N GLU A 183 -12.63 10.54 11.90
CA GLU A 183 -12.87 11.99 11.69
C GLU A 183 -13.71 12.67 12.77
N PRO A 184 -14.88 12.13 13.20
CA PRO A 184 -15.63 12.68 14.33
C PRO A 184 -15.00 12.37 15.71
N GLY A 185 -13.78 11.82 15.77
CA GLY A 185 -13.04 11.61 17.01
C GLY A 185 -13.50 10.41 17.84
N ARG A 186 -14.31 9.52 17.27
CA ARG A 186 -14.83 8.30 17.88
C ARG A 186 -13.77 7.20 17.85
N THR A 187 -13.66 6.49 18.96
CA THR A 187 -12.79 5.31 19.12
C THR A 187 -13.58 4.01 18.96
N PRO A 188 -12.92 2.85 18.74
CA PRO A 188 -13.54 1.53 18.71
C PRO A 188 -14.59 1.26 19.80
N ILE A 189 -14.38 1.74 21.03
CA ILE A 189 -15.34 1.53 22.14
C ILE A 189 -16.68 2.25 21.93
N PHE A 190 -16.74 3.35 21.17
CA PHE A 190 -18.01 4.01 20.81
C PHE A 190 -18.90 3.07 19.99
N TYR A 191 -18.33 2.38 19.01
CA TYR A 191 -19.09 1.46 18.15
C TYR A 191 -19.54 0.23 18.93
N ALA A 192 -18.68 -0.33 19.79
CA ALA A 192 -19.07 -1.44 20.67
C ALA A 192 -20.21 -1.06 21.63
N ALA A 193 -20.18 0.16 22.18
CA ALA A 193 -21.22 0.71 23.04
C ALA A 193 -22.54 0.95 22.29
N MET A 194 -22.47 1.51 21.07
CA MET A 194 -23.62 1.71 20.17
C MET A 194 -24.31 0.39 19.82
N MET A 195 -23.53 -0.68 19.60
CA MET A 195 -24.04 -2.02 19.34
C MET A 195 -24.62 -2.73 20.58
N LYS A 196 -24.43 -2.15 21.78
CA LYS A 196 -24.82 -2.73 23.08
C LYS A 196 -24.23 -4.12 23.31
N ARG A 197 -23.02 -4.37 22.79
CA ARG A 197 -22.30 -5.65 22.89
C ARG A 197 -21.32 -5.62 24.06
N ALA A 198 -21.80 -6.05 25.22
CA ALA A 198 -20.99 -6.06 26.45
C ALA A 198 -19.67 -6.84 26.30
N ALA A 199 -19.66 -7.94 25.56
CA ALA A 199 -18.46 -8.75 25.32
C ALA A 199 -17.35 -7.98 24.58
N LEU A 200 -17.71 -7.22 23.54
CA LEU A 200 -16.77 -6.39 22.79
C LEU A 200 -16.27 -5.20 23.61
N VAL A 201 -17.16 -4.56 24.39
CA VAL A 201 -16.77 -3.49 25.31
C VAL A 201 -15.77 -4.02 26.33
N GLN A 202 -16.04 -5.16 26.94
CA GLN A 202 -15.14 -5.78 27.92
C GLN A 202 -13.78 -6.12 27.28
N MET A 203 -13.77 -6.71 26.09
CA MET A 203 -12.54 -7.03 25.36
C MET A 203 -11.69 -5.79 25.06
N LEU A 204 -12.32 -4.68 24.64
CA LEU A 204 -11.62 -3.42 24.38
C LEU A 204 -11.04 -2.82 25.67
N LEU A 205 -11.79 -2.87 26.78
CA LEU A 205 -11.31 -2.40 28.10
C LEU A 205 -10.14 -3.24 28.61
N GLU A 206 -10.18 -4.57 28.45
CA GLU A 206 -9.07 -5.47 28.79
C GLU A 206 -7.80 -5.18 27.99
N LYS A 207 -7.95 -4.64 26.77
CA LYS A 207 -6.85 -4.19 25.91
C LYS A 207 -6.43 -2.75 26.14
N GLY A 208 -7.02 -2.06 27.12
CA GLY A 208 -6.62 -0.72 27.55
C GLY A 208 -7.36 0.44 26.89
N ALA A 209 -8.53 0.21 26.28
CA ALA A 209 -9.36 1.29 25.75
C ALA A 209 -9.71 2.33 26.82
N GLU A 210 -9.71 3.61 26.46
CA GLU A 210 -10.15 4.68 27.37
C GLU A 210 -11.69 4.73 27.44
N PRO A 211 -12.34 4.43 28.58
CA PRO A 211 -13.81 4.37 28.67
C PRO A 211 -14.49 5.74 28.62
N ASP A 212 -13.81 6.78 29.08
CA ASP A 212 -14.34 8.14 29.23
C ASP A 212 -13.88 9.07 28.10
N CYS A 213 -13.41 8.50 26.99
CA CYS A 213 -13.01 9.25 25.80
C CYS A 213 -14.20 10.03 25.23
N LYS A 214 -13.90 11.16 24.58
CA LYS A 214 -14.89 12.06 23.99
C LYS A 214 -14.68 12.21 22.50
N ASP A 215 -15.80 12.15 21.76
CA ASP A 215 -15.87 12.51 20.35
C ASP A 215 -15.85 14.05 20.17
N THR A 216 -15.92 14.53 18.94
CA THR A 216 -15.94 15.97 18.63
C THR A 216 -17.16 16.69 19.21
N ASP A 217 -18.26 15.98 19.46
CA ASP A 217 -19.49 16.48 20.06
C ASP A 217 -19.48 16.43 21.60
N SER A 218 -18.33 16.08 22.21
CA SER A 218 -18.18 15.85 23.65
C SER A 218 -19.04 14.70 24.22
N ARG A 219 -19.52 13.80 23.37
CA ARG A 219 -20.24 12.58 23.76
C ARG A 219 -19.27 11.50 24.19
N THR A 220 -19.70 10.68 25.13
CA THR A 220 -18.94 9.53 25.65
C THR A 220 -19.48 8.22 25.08
N PRO A 221 -18.71 7.11 25.10
CA PRO A 221 -19.23 5.80 24.73
C PRO A 221 -20.50 5.43 25.50
N LEU A 222 -20.59 5.82 26.77
CA LEU A 222 -21.78 5.62 27.60
C LEU A 222 -23.01 6.38 27.05
N SER A 223 -22.85 7.62 26.57
CA SER A 223 -23.97 8.35 25.95
C SER A 223 -24.51 7.65 24.70
N TYR A 224 -23.66 6.96 23.94
CA TYR A 224 -24.08 6.19 22.78
C TYR A 224 -24.78 4.86 23.15
N ALA A 225 -24.48 4.27 24.30
CA ALA A 225 -25.14 3.04 24.76
C ALA A 225 -26.60 3.28 25.20
N VAL A 226 -26.88 4.46 25.76
CA VAL A 226 -28.22 4.83 26.27
C VAL A 226 -29.16 5.34 25.18
N GLU A 227 -28.62 5.83 24.05
CA GLU A 227 -29.44 6.27 22.93
C GLU A 227 -30.22 5.09 22.30
N PRO A 228 -31.46 5.33 21.82
CA PRO A 228 -32.19 4.34 21.04
C PRO A 228 -31.40 4.08 19.74
N PHE A 229 -31.24 2.80 19.39
CA PHE A 229 -30.52 2.35 18.18
C PHE A 229 -31.21 2.91 16.94
N ASN A 230 -30.77 4.09 16.48
CA ASN A 230 -31.40 4.80 15.39
C ASN A 230 -30.55 4.63 14.12
N VAL A 231 -30.99 3.71 13.26
CA VAL A 231 -30.37 3.39 11.97
C VAL A 231 -30.41 4.54 10.96
N THR A 232 -31.03 5.68 11.28
CA THR A 232 -31.12 6.83 10.36
C THR A 232 -29.77 7.40 9.95
N TRP A 233 -28.74 7.30 10.78
CA TRP A 233 -27.39 7.77 10.45
C TRP A 233 -26.61 6.79 9.54
N LEU A 234 -27.11 5.57 9.35
CA LEU A 234 -26.51 4.58 8.43
C LEU A 234 -27.08 4.69 7.01
N ALA A 235 -28.16 5.45 6.81
CA ALA A 235 -28.84 5.60 5.53
C ALA A 235 -28.33 6.79 4.68
N GLU A 236 -27.40 7.59 5.21
CA GLU A 236 -26.79 8.71 4.46
C GLU A 236 -25.48 8.35 3.74
N TYR A 237 -25.17 7.06 3.59
CA TYR A 237 -24.06 6.57 2.77
C TYR A 237 -24.50 5.43 1.83
#